data_AF-A0A0T6AF53-F1
#
_entry.id   AF-A0A0T6AF53-F1
#
_cell.length_a   1.000
_cell.length_b   1.000
_cell.length_c   1.000
_cell.angle_alpha   90.00
_cell.angle_beta   90.00
_cell.angle_gamma   90.00
#
_symmetry.space_group_name_H-M   'P 1'
#
loop_
_entity.id
_entity.type
_entity.pdbx_description
1 polymer ?
#
loop_
_entity_poly.entity_id
_entity_poly.type
_entity_poly.pdbx_seq_one_letter_code
_entity_poly.pdbx_strand_id
1 'polypeptide(L)' 'MKFRRLVVLLILLLLMPACAAKKEVRIWQPGDSIICPHCGREFPVPEKLGQ' A
#
# COMPACT_ATOMS: atom_id res chain seq x y z
N MET A 1 -16.55 13.87 33.97
CA MET A 1 -16.95 13.68 32.55
C MET A 1 -15.84 14.01 31.53
N LYS A 2 -15.01 15.05 31.74
CA LYS A 2 -13.94 15.49 30.80
C LYS A 2 -12.83 14.45 30.60
N PHE A 3 -12.42 13.77 31.66
CA PHE A 3 -11.35 12.75 31.65
C PHE A 3 -11.73 11.49 30.85
N ARG A 4 -13.00 11.06 30.92
CA ARG A 4 -13.49 9.87 30.22
C ARG A 4 -13.44 10.04 28.69
N ARG A 5 -13.65 11.27 28.20
CA ARG A 5 -13.55 11.60 26.77
C ARG A 5 -12.10 11.57 26.25
N LEU A 6 -11.15 12.03 27.07
CA LEU A 6 -9.72 11.98 26.77
C LEU A 6 -9.21 10.54 26.63
N VAL A 7 -9.64 9.65 27.54
CA VAL A 7 -9.27 8.23 27.49
C VAL A 7 -9.81 7.55 26.22
N VAL A 8 -11.05 7.84 25.83
CA VAL A 8 -11.64 7.28 24.60
C VAL A 8 -10.91 7.77 23.34
N LEU A 9 -10.53 9.05 23.27
CA LEU A 9 -9.76 9.60 22.15
C LEU A 9 -8.37 8.95 22.01
N LEU A 10 -7.67 8.72 23.13
CA LEU A 10 -6.37 8.04 23.12
C LEU A 10 -6.48 6.58 22.65
N ILE A 11 -7.53 5.87 23.05
CA ILE A 11 -7.77 4.48 22.62
C ILE A 11 -8.04 4.44 21.11
N LEU A 12 -8.84 5.36 20.57
CA LEU A 12 -9.13 5.43 19.13
C LEU A 12 -7.88 5.72 18.29
N LEU A 13 -6.97 6.55 18.78
CA LEU A 13 -5.70 6.84 18.11
C LEU A 13 -4.75 5.63 18.09
N LEU A 14 -4.77 4.80 19.14
CA LEU A 14 -3.96 3.58 19.23
C LEU A 14 -4.51 2.41 18.40
N LEU A 15 -5.81 2.41 18.09
CA LEU A 15 -6.47 1.39 17.29
C LEU A 15 -6.33 1.58 15.78
N MET A 16 -5.78 2.72 15.34
CA MET A 16 -5.53 2.93 13.91
C MET A 16 -4.35 2.05 13.48
N PRO A 17 -4.55 1.08 12.57
CA PRO A 17 -3.44 0.34 12.02
C PRO A 17 -2.54 1.33 11.29
N ALA A 18 -1.32 1.49 11.80
CA ALA A 18 -0.30 2.27 11.13
C ALA A 18 -0.06 1.62 9.76
N CYS A 19 -0.59 2.23 8.69
CA CYS A 19 -0.26 1.87 7.32
C CYS A 19 1.17 2.31 7.05
N ALA A 20 2.14 1.55 7.58
CA ALA A 20 3.53 1.68 7.19
C ALA A 20 3.64 1.15 5.76
N ALA A 21 3.66 2.06 4.78
CA ALA A 21 3.89 1.71 3.39
C ALA A 21 5.33 1.17 3.26
N LYS A 22 5.46 -0.15 3.30
CA LYS A 22 6.74 -0.84 3.09
C LYS A 22 7.03 -0.80 1.60
N LYS A 23 8.13 -0.15 1.20
CA LYS A 23 8.61 -0.19 -0.19
C LYS A 23 9.21 -1.57 -0.45
N GLU A 24 8.35 -2.53 -0.79
CA GLU A 24 8.81 -3.82 -1.28
C GLU A 24 9.27 -3.65 -2.73
N VAL A 25 10.54 -3.94 -2.97
CA VAL A 25 11.04 -4.11 -4.34
C VAL A 25 10.53 -5.46 -4.82
N ARG A 26 9.43 -5.47 -5.55
CA ARG A 26 8.96 -6.68 -6.25
C ARG A 26 9.83 -6.91 -7.48
N ILE A 27 10.36 -8.11 -7.59
CA ILE A 27 11.01 -8.59 -8.82
C ILE A 27 9.89 -9.14 -9.70
N TRP A 28 9.66 -8.49 -10.84
CA TRP A 28 8.67 -8.93 -11.82
C TRP A 28 9.28 -9.94 -12.78
N GLN A 29 8.50 -10.97 -13.12
CA GLN A 29 8.85 -11.98 -14.11
C GLN A 29 8.20 -11.67 -15.46
N PRO A 30 8.80 -12.09 -16.58
CA PRO A 30 8.14 -12.17 -17.87
C PRO A 30 6.73 -12.77 -17.77
N GLY A 31 5.74 -12.10 -18.37
CA GLY A 31 4.35 -12.55 -18.34
C GLY A 31 3.54 -12.07 -17.13
N ASP A 32 4.17 -11.48 -16.12
CA ASP A 32 3.44 -10.78 -15.05
C ASP A 32 2.63 -9.61 -15.63
N SER A 33 1.58 -9.20 -14.90
CA SER A 33 0.82 -7.99 -15.22
C SER A 33 0.92 -6.98 -14.08
N ILE A 34 1.27 -5.75 -14.42
CA ILE A 34 1.48 -4.65 -13.47
C ILE A 34 0.34 -3.64 -13.62
N ILE A 35 -0.32 -3.32 -12.52
CA ILE A 35 -1.35 -2.27 -12.48
C ILE A 35 -0.71 -0.94 -12.10
N CYS A 36 -0.87 0.08 -12.94
CA CYS A 36 -0.42 1.42 -12.63
C CYS A 36 -1.25 2.02 -11.49
N PRO A 37 -0.64 2.43 -10.36
CA PRO A 37 -1.39 2.97 -9.22
C PRO A 37 -2.01 4.35 -9.50
N HIS A 38 -1.58 5.03 -10.56
CA HIS A 38 -2.10 6.34 -10.94
C HIS A 38 -3.36 6.25 -11.81
N CYS A 39 -3.40 5.32 -12.77
CA CYS A 39 -4.48 5.25 -13.75
C CYS A 39 -5.25 3.92 -13.76
N GLY A 40 -4.83 2.94 -12.96
CA GLY A 40 -5.47 1.62 -12.87
C GLY A 40 -5.29 0.73 -14.10
N ARG A 41 -4.53 1.16 -15.11
CA ARG A 41 -4.28 0.35 -16.31
C ARG A 41 -3.33 -0.79 -16.00
N GLU A 42 -3.59 -1.91 -16.66
CA GLU A 42 -2.77 -3.11 -16.62
C GLU A 42 -1.74 -3.10 -17.76
N PHE A 43 -0.50 -3.45 -17.43
CA PHE A 43 0.62 -3.49 -18.35
C PHE A 43 1.32 -4.85 -18.23
N PRO A 44 1.46 -5.61 -19.32
CA PRO A 44 2.20 -6.87 -19.28
C PRO A 44 3.70 -6.59 -19.18
N VAL A 45 4.41 -7.43 -18.41
CA VAL A 45 5.87 -7.42 -18.32
C VAL A 45 6.43 -8.16 -19.53
N PRO A 46 7.18 -7.47 -20.40
CA PRO A 46 7.68 -8.08 -21.63
C PRO A 46 8.72 -9.16 -21.33
N GLU A 47 8.79 -10.18 -22.17
CA GLU A 47 9.80 -11.26 -22.04
C GLU A 47 11.23 -10.77 -22.21
N LYS A 48 11.41 -9.66 -22.94
CA LYS A 48 12.69 -9.00 -23.16
C LYS A 48 12.47 -7.50 -23.03
N LEU A 49 13.25 -6.86 -22.16
CA LEU A 49 13.41 -5.41 -22.21
C LEU A 49 14.15 -5.08 -23.50
N GLY A 50 13.46 -4.44 -24.45
CA GLY A 50 13.96 -3.78 -25.67
C GLY A 50 15.27 -4.28 -26.28
N GLN A 51 15.18 -4.86 -27.47
CA GLN A 51 16.32 -5.08 -28.35
C GLN A 51 16.97 -3.76 -28.78
#